data_AF-A0A2V7H4B7-F1
#
_entry.id   AF-A0A2V7H4B7-F1
#
_cell.length_a   1.000
_cell.length_b   1.000
_cell.length_c   1.000
_cell.angle_alpha   90.00
_cell.angle_beta   90.00
_cell.angle_gamma   90.00
#
_symmetry.space_group_name_H-M   'P 1'
#
loop_
_entity.id
_entity.type
_entity.pdbx_description
1 polymer ?
#
loop_
_entity_poly.entity_id
_entity_poly.type
_entity_poly.pdbx_seq_one_letter_code
_entity_poly.pdbx_strand_id
1 'polypeptide(L)'
;MLEHARAHLPLYGAIVGRASGAFVLQRIHRIIADLAALELKTLGFKGTPEQRGLATEYIAGAFMAVLTWWLNHAAKLLPQEVDDIFRGLVMPGLATELELRPKAS
;
A
#
# COMPACT_ATOMS: atom_id res chain seq x y z
N MET A 1 -5.00 8.49 1.55
CA MET A 1 -5.04 7.58 2.73
C MET A 1 -4.19 8.07 3.90
N LEU A 2 -2.93 8.48 3.70
CA LEU A 2 -2.05 8.96 4.79
C LEU A 2 -2.61 10.19 5.54
N GLU A 3 -3.16 11.17 4.81
CA GLU A 3 -3.87 12.33 5.40
C GLU A 3 -5.01 11.89 6.34
N HIS A 4 -5.85 10.95 5.88
CA HIS A 4 -6.97 10.41 6.66
C HIS A 4 -6.48 9.69 7.93
N ALA A 5 -5.39 8.91 7.84
CA ALA A 5 -4.82 8.23 8.99
C ALA A 5 -4.22 9.21 10.02
N ARG A 6 -3.53 10.27 9.57
CA ARG A 6 -2.98 11.31 10.47
C ARG A 6 -4.07 12.10 11.16
N ALA A 7 -5.14 12.46 10.46
CA ALA A 7 -6.28 13.15 11.05
C ALA A 7 -6.96 12.33 12.16
N HIS A 8 -6.80 11.00 12.17
CA HIS A 8 -7.45 10.07 13.10
C HIS A 8 -6.45 9.23 13.89
N LEU A 9 -5.25 9.76 14.13
CA LEU A 9 -4.13 9.09 14.82
C LEU A 9 -4.51 8.45 16.18
N PRO A 10 -5.27 9.12 17.09
CA PRO A 10 -5.64 8.52 18.36
C PRO A 10 -6.55 7.28 18.21
N LEU A 11 -7.39 7.29 17.18
CA LEU A 11 -8.31 6.19 16.88
C LEU A 11 -7.56 4.97 16.34
N TYR A 12 -6.54 5.20 15.51
CA TYR A 12 -5.65 4.13 15.03
C TYR A 12 -4.90 3.44 16.18
N GLY A 13 -4.33 4.21 17.11
CA GLY A 13 -3.65 3.66 18.29
C GLY A 13 -4.57 2.80 19.16
N ALA A 14 -5.83 3.21 19.31
CA ALA A 14 -6.84 2.45 20.06
C ALA A 14 -7.26 1.14 19.38
N ILE A 15 -7.21 1.08 18.04
CA ILE A 15 -7.54 -0.11 17.25
C ILE A 15 -6.41 -1.15 17.35
N VAL A 16 -5.16 -0.75 17.13
CA VAL A 16 -4.01 -1.69 17.11
C VAL A 16 -3.80 -2.38 18.45
N GLY A 17 -4.16 -1.73 19.57
CA GLY A 17 -4.02 -2.29 20.91
C GLY A 17 -5.09 -3.30 21.36
N ARG A 18 -6.09 -3.62 20.54
CA ARG A 18 -7.22 -4.50 20.92
C ARG A 18 -7.33 -5.73 20.01
N ALA A 19 -7.87 -6.83 20.54
CA ALA A 19 -8.12 -8.06 19.78
C ALA A 19 -9.08 -7.85 18.59
N SER A 20 -10.01 -6.90 18.68
CA SER A 20 -10.89 -6.47 17.56
C SER A 20 -10.15 -5.67 16.48
N GLY A 21 -8.92 -5.22 16.76
CA GLY A 21 -8.08 -4.46 15.84
C GLY A 21 -7.64 -5.24 14.62
N ALA A 22 -7.46 -6.56 14.75
CA ALA A 22 -7.08 -7.42 13.62
C ALA A 22 -8.13 -7.38 12.49
N PHE A 23 -9.42 -7.39 12.83
CA PHE A 23 -10.51 -7.29 11.85
C PHE A 23 -10.51 -5.94 11.12
N VAL A 24 -10.27 -4.86 11.86
CA VAL A 24 -10.22 -3.51 11.29
C VAL A 24 -9.00 -3.35 10.38
N LEU A 25 -7.83 -3.84 10.80
CA LEU A 25 -6.61 -3.83 9.97
C LEU A 25 -6.78 -4.65 8.69
N GLN A 26 -7.43 -5.82 8.78
CA GLN A 26 -7.79 -6.62 7.59
C GLN A 26 -8.72 -5.86 6.64
N ARG A 27 -9.71 -5.14 7.16
CA ARG A 27 -10.60 -4.32 6.33
C ARG A 27 -9.85 -3.19 5.63
N ILE A 28 -8.93 -2.53 6.33
CA ILE A 28 -8.11 -1.45 5.78
C ILE A 28 -7.17 -1.99 4.70
N HIS A 29 -6.49 -3.12 4.97
CA HIS A 29 -5.67 -3.81 3.98
C HIS A 29 -6.46 -4.11 2.71
N ARG A 30 -7.68 -4.65 2.83
CA ARG A 30 -8.55 -4.94 1.69
C ARG A 30 -8.87 -3.70 0.86
N ILE A 31 -9.19 -2.58 1.51
CA ILE A 31 -9.44 -1.30 0.82
C ILE A 31 -8.19 -0.85 0.04
N ILE A 32 -7.01 -0.94 0.65
CA ILE A 32 -5.75 -0.58 0.00
C ILE A 32 -5.45 -1.52 -1.18
N ALA A 33 -5.70 -2.82 -1.03
CA ALA A 33 -5.56 -3.79 -2.11
C ALA A 33 -6.49 -3.47 -3.29
N ASP A 34 -7.76 -3.14 -3.01
CA ASP A 34 -8.71 -2.75 -4.06
C ASP A 34 -8.24 -1.48 -4.80
N LEU A 35 -7.67 -0.50 -4.09
CA LEU A 35 -7.07 0.71 -4.69
C LEU A 35 -5.81 0.38 -5.52
N ALA A 36 -4.91 -0.46 -5.00
CA ALA A 36 -3.71 -0.87 -5.71
C ALA A 36 -4.04 -1.62 -7.00
N ALA A 37 -5.06 -2.48 -7.00
CA ALA A 37 -5.52 -3.16 -8.20
C ALA A 37 -6.04 -2.19 -9.28
N LEU A 38 -6.74 -1.13 -8.87
CA LEU A 38 -7.21 -0.07 -9.77
C LEU A 38 -6.03 0.73 -10.37
N GLU A 39 -5.04 1.07 -9.55
CA GLU A 39 -3.82 1.75 -10.03
C GLU A 39 -3.02 0.88 -10.99
N LEU A 40 -2.77 -0.39 -10.67
CA LEU A 40 -2.08 -1.33 -11.56
C LEU A 40 -2.79 -1.47 -12.92
N LYS A 41 -4.12 -1.51 -12.92
CA LYS A 41 -4.92 -1.51 -14.15
C LYS A 41 -4.73 -0.22 -14.96
N THR A 42 -4.71 0.92 -14.28
CA THR A 42 -4.54 2.25 -14.90
C THR A 42 -3.13 2.42 -15.49
N LEU A 43 -2.11 1.90 -14.80
CA LEU A 43 -0.71 1.87 -15.25
C LEU A 43 -0.47 0.85 -16.38
N GLY A 44 -1.48 0.07 -16.77
CA GLY A 44 -1.36 -0.93 -17.83
C GLY A 44 -0.45 -2.09 -17.45
N PHE A 45 -0.37 -2.43 -16.15
CA PHE A 45 0.44 -3.54 -15.67
C PHE A 45 0.08 -4.84 -16.39
N LYS A 46 1.07 -5.43 -17.04
CA LYS A 46 0.93 -6.67 -17.82
C LYS A 46 1.32 -7.85 -16.96
N GLY A 47 0.61 -8.97 -17.11
CA GLY A 47 0.88 -10.19 -16.36
C GLY A 47 -0.31 -11.14 -16.38
N THR A 48 -0.15 -12.33 -15.82
CA THR A 48 -1.28 -13.23 -15.56
C THR A 48 -2.16 -12.67 -14.43
N PRO A 49 -3.40 -13.17 -14.26
CA PRO A 49 -4.24 -12.83 -13.10
C PRO A 49 -3.53 -13.04 -11.76
N GLU A 50 -2.73 -14.10 -11.62
CA GLU A 50 -1.99 -14.45 -10.41
C GLU A 50 -0.87 -13.43 -10.13
N GLN A 51 -0.13 -13.02 -11.17
CA GLN A 51 0.89 -11.97 -11.03
C GLN A 51 0.29 -10.63 -10.60
N ARG A 52 -0.87 -10.26 -11.17
CA ARG A 52 -1.60 -9.05 -10.76
C ARG A 52 -2.10 -9.13 -9.32
N GLY A 53 -2.64 -10.29 -8.93
CA GLY A 53 -3.08 -10.55 -7.56
C GLY A 53 -1.92 -10.42 -6.57
N LEU A 54 -0.78 -11.04 -6.87
CA LEU A 54 0.40 -10.97 -6.02
C LEU A 54 0.96 -9.54 -5.93
N ALA A 55 1.03 -8.81 -7.06
CA ALA A 55 1.46 -7.42 -7.07
C ALA A 55 0.54 -6.52 -6.22
N THR A 56 -0.77 -6.75 -6.30
CA THR A 56 -1.77 -6.04 -5.50
C THR A 56 -1.55 -6.25 -4.01
N GLU A 57 -1.41 -7.50 -3.58
CA GLU A 57 -1.19 -7.85 -2.18
C GLU A 57 0.18 -7.36 -1.67
N TYR A 58 1.21 -7.41 -2.51
CA TYR A 58 2.53 -6.85 -2.20
C TYR A 58 2.46 -5.34 -1.93
N ILE A 59 1.83 -4.57 -2.82
CA ILE A 59 1.67 -3.11 -2.66
C ILE A 59 0.88 -2.81 -1.39
N ALA A 60 -0.24 -3.51 -1.17
CA ALA A 60 -1.09 -3.29 0.00
C ALA A 60 -0.37 -3.63 1.31
N GLY A 61 0.34 -4.76 1.36
CA GLY A 61 1.14 -5.17 2.51
C GLY A 61 2.29 -4.21 2.79
N ALA A 62 3.02 -3.78 1.75
CA ALA A 62 4.10 -2.80 1.88
C ALA A 62 3.58 -1.45 2.40
N PHE A 63 2.44 -0.97 1.88
CA PHE A 63 1.80 0.24 2.37
C PHE A 63 1.37 0.11 3.83
N MET A 64 0.76 -1.01 4.21
CA MET A 64 0.38 -1.28 5.60
C MET A 64 1.58 -1.28 6.55
N ALA A 65 2.73 -1.80 6.11
CA ALA A 65 3.97 -1.75 6.88
C ALA A 65 4.46 -0.30 7.07
N VAL A 66 4.50 0.50 6.01
CA VAL A 66 4.87 1.93 6.08
C VAL A 66 3.91 2.72 6.96
N LEU A 67 2.61 2.52 6.79
CA LEU A 67 1.57 3.16 7.58
C LEU A 67 1.73 2.82 9.07
N THR A 68 1.89 1.54 9.40
CA THR A 68 2.06 1.09 10.79
C THR A 68 3.32 1.68 11.40
N TRP A 69 4.44 1.66 10.68
CA TRP A 69 5.68 2.28 11.12
C TRP A 69 5.48 3.78 11.38
N TRP A 70 4.92 4.52 10.43
CA TRP A 70 4.73 5.96 10.53
C TRP A 70 3.85 6.36 11.72
N LEU A 71 2.74 5.65 11.93
CA LEU A 71 1.84 5.89 13.06
C LEU A 71 2.52 5.57 14.41
N ASN A 72 3.27 4.46 14.49
CA ASN A 72 4.04 4.11 15.70
C ASN A 72 5.13 5.14 16.03
N HIS A 73 5.61 5.89 15.03
CA HIS A 73 6.56 6.99 15.19
C HIS A 73 5.87 8.36 15.31
N ALA A 74 4.61 8.37 15.78
CA ALA A 74 3.78 9.55 16.03
C ALA A 74 3.49 10.42 14.79
N ALA A 75 3.53 9.81 13.59
CA ALA A 75 3.23 10.46 12.32
C ALA A 75 4.01 11.79 12.10
N LYS A 76 5.29 11.81 12.50
CA LYS A 76 6.15 13.02 12.48
C LYS A 76 6.36 13.59 11.08
N LEU A 77 6.59 12.72 10.10
CA LEU A 77 6.71 13.12 8.69
C LEU A 77 5.36 13.60 8.15
N LEU A 78 5.38 14.55 7.23
CA LEU A 78 4.19 14.96 6.51
C LEU A 78 3.67 13.80 5.65
N PRO A 79 2.34 13.68 5.47
CA PRO A 79 1.76 12.61 4.64
C PRO A 79 2.37 12.53 3.24
N GLN A 80 2.66 13.67 2.61
CA GLN A 80 3.28 13.71 1.28
C GLN A 80 4.69 13.12 1.27
N GLU A 81 5.51 13.45 2.27
CA GLU A 81 6.89 12.93 2.37
C GLU A 81 6.91 11.40 2.49
N VAL A 82 5.94 10.84 3.23
CA VAL A 82 5.79 9.38 3.36
C VAL A 82 5.31 8.75 2.05
N ASP A 83 4.40 9.39 1.33
CA ASP A 83 3.94 8.93 0.01
C ASP A 83 5.10 8.90 -1.01
N ASP A 84 5.91 9.95 -1.04
CA ASP A 84 7.06 10.06 -1.95
C ASP A 84 8.10 8.95 -1.68
N ILE A 85 8.41 8.69 -0.39
CA ILE A 85 9.31 7.61 0.01
C ILE A 85 8.73 6.25 -0.39
N PHE A 86 7.44 6.01 -0.11
CA PHE A 86 6.77 4.76 -0.46
C PHE A 86 6.81 4.50 -1.97
N ARG A 87 6.48 5.50 -2.78
CA ARG A 87 6.57 5.42 -4.24
C ARG A 87 8.00 5.12 -4.69
N GLY A 88 9.00 5.77 -4.11
CA GLY A 88 10.41 5.51 -4.41
C GLY A 88 10.85 4.06 -4.14
N LEU A 89 10.26 3.40 -3.14
CA LEU A 89 10.54 1.99 -2.82
C LEU A 89 9.82 1.01 -3.75
N VAL A 90 8.58 1.29 -4.11
CA VAL A 90 7.72 0.36 -4.88
C VAL A 90 7.92 0.50 -6.39
N MET A 91 8.12 1.72 -6.88
CA MET A 91 8.19 2.00 -8.33
C MET A 91 9.34 1.29 -9.05
N PRO A 92 10.56 1.13 -8.50
CA PRO A 92 11.60 0.36 -9.17
C PRO A 92 11.23 -1.12 -9.38
N GLY A 93 10.55 -1.73 -8.40
CA GLY A 93 10.05 -3.11 -8.50
C GLY A 93 8.95 -3.25 -9.55
N LEU A 94 8.06 -2.26 -9.64
CA LEU A 94 7.02 -2.22 -10.67
C LEU A 94 7.57 -1.93 -12.06
N ALA A 95 8.50 -0.99 -12.20
CA ALA A 95 9.15 -0.66 -13.47
C ALA A 95 9.85 -1.87 -14.08
N THR A 96 10.54 -2.65 -13.24
CA THR A 96 11.16 -3.92 -13.65
C THR A 96 10.12 -4.88 -14.25
N GLU A 97 8.98 -5.11 -13.59
CA GLU A 97 7.93 -5.99 -14.12
C GLU A 97 7.18 -5.40 -15.34
N LEU A 98 7.08 -4.07 -15.43
CA LEU A 98 6.51 -3.35 -16.58
C LEU A 98 7.45 -3.40 -17.81
N GLU A 99 8.76 -3.43 -17.60
CA GLU A 99 9.80 -3.49 -18.64
C GLU A 99 10.19 -4.93 -19.03
N LEU A 100 10.00 -5.92 -18.13
CA LEU A 100 10.47 -7.31 -18.28
C LEU A 100 9.73 -8.19 -19.30
N ARG A 101 8.75 -7.66 -20.06
CA ARG A 101 8.23 -8.37 -21.24
C ARG A 101 8.29 -7.49 -22.48
N PRO A 102 9.39 -7.56 -23.26
CA PRO A 102 9.34 -7.12 -24.65
C PRO A 102 8.20 -7.85 -25.36
N LYS A 103 7.47 -7.12 -26.21
CA LYS A 103 6.46 -7.70 -27.11
C LYS A 103 7.14 -8.86 -27.86
N ALA A 104 6.76 -10.10 -27.53
CA ALA A 104 7.02 -11.21 -28.43
C ALA A 104 6.17 -10.95 -29.68
N SER A 105 6.84 -10.52 -30.76
CA SER A 105 6.31 -10.52 -32.12
C SER A 105 5.95 -11.93 -32.57
#